data_AF-A0A8D0X5D8-F1
#
_entry.id   AF-A0A8D0X5D8-F1
#
_cell.length_a   1.000
_cell.length_b   1.000
_cell.length_c   1.000
_cell.angle_alpha   90.00
_cell.angle_beta   90.00
_cell.angle_gamma   90.00
#
_symmetry.space_group_name_H-M   'P 1'
#
loop_
_entity.id
_entity.type
_entity.pdbx_description
1 polymer ?
#
loop_
_entity_poly.entity_id
_entity_poly.type
_entity_poly.pdbx_seq_one_letter_code
_entity_poly.pdbx_strand_id
1 'polypeptide(L)'
;MRVGVRLTLLLCVVLLGSASVSSDEEGDQDESLDSKTSLPSDESVKDHSPTGRVVAGQLFLESEESEVESPIQEEEDSLRSQEGESVAEEINFLESPNPENRDYEEPTKVRKPALTAIEGTAHGEPCHFPFLFLDKEYDECTSDGREDGRLWCATTYDYKADEKWGFCETEEEAAKRRQMQEAEMMYQTGMKILNGSNKKSQKREAYRYLQKAAGMNHTKALERVSYALLFGDYLSQNIQAAKGMFEKLTEEGSPKGQTALGFLYASGLGVNSSQAKALVYYTFGALGGNLIAHMVLVSRLK
;
A
#
# COMPACT_ATOMS: atom_id res chain seq x y z
N MET A 1 40.19 -58.66 -6.15
CA MET A 1 39.79 -59.56 -5.03
C MET A 1 38.58 -58.96 -4.31
N ARG A 2 37.82 -59.75 -3.53
CA ARG A 2 36.69 -59.26 -2.70
C ARG A 2 37.14 -59.07 -1.25
N VAL A 3 36.78 -57.95 -0.62
CA VAL A 3 36.17 -57.88 0.72
C VAL A 3 35.24 -56.66 0.71
N GLY A 4 34.02 -56.80 1.22
CA GLY A 4 33.13 -55.67 1.50
C GLY A 4 32.77 -55.68 2.98
N VAL A 5 32.80 -54.51 3.63
CA VAL A 5 32.44 -54.38 5.05
C VAL A 5 30.94 -54.13 5.16
N ARG A 6 30.21 -55.12 5.67
CA ARG A 6 28.88 -54.91 6.27
C ARG A 6 29.06 -54.80 7.78
N LEU A 7 28.53 -53.74 8.38
CA LEU A 7 28.29 -53.68 9.82
C LEU A 7 26.79 -53.44 10.04
N THR A 8 26.24 -54.08 11.08
CA THR A 8 24.81 -54.37 11.20
C THR A 8 24.04 -53.35 12.03
N LEU A 9 22.72 -53.26 11.78
CA LEU A 9 21.79 -52.57 12.67
C LEU A 9 21.86 -53.13 14.10
N LEU A 10 21.58 -52.27 15.07
CA LEU A 10 21.12 -52.66 16.40
C LEU A 10 19.91 -51.81 16.75
N LEU A 11 18.78 -52.44 17.08
CA LEU A 11 17.59 -51.75 17.56
C LEU A 11 17.77 -51.44 19.06
N CYS A 12 17.33 -50.26 19.48
CA CYS A 12 16.87 -50.04 20.85
C CYS A 12 15.44 -49.45 20.80
N VAL A 13 14.48 -50.26 21.23
CA VAL A 13 13.09 -49.82 21.45
C VAL A 13 12.91 -49.59 22.95
N VAL A 14 12.51 -48.38 23.32
CA VAL A 14 11.88 -48.08 24.61
C VAL A 14 10.64 -47.22 24.31
N LEU A 15 9.58 -47.41 25.09
CA LEU A 15 8.22 -46.93 24.82
C LEU A 15 7.63 -46.21 26.04
N LEU A 16 6.53 -45.48 25.78
CA LEU A 16 5.59 -44.83 26.71
C LEU A 16 6.07 -43.51 27.37
N GLY A 17 5.12 -42.56 27.45
CA GLY A 17 5.33 -41.20 27.96
C GLY A 17 4.28 -40.21 27.44
N SER A 18 2.99 -40.51 27.60
CA SER A 18 1.89 -39.70 27.06
C SER A 18 1.48 -38.55 27.97
N ALA A 19 1.44 -37.32 27.43
CA ALA A 19 0.72 -36.18 28.02
C ALA A 19 0.12 -35.33 26.89
N SER A 20 -1.13 -34.89 27.06
CA SER A 20 -1.90 -34.14 26.06
C SER A 20 -2.27 -32.75 26.58
N VAL A 21 -1.93 -31.71 25.81
CA VAL A 21 -2.48 -30.35 25.92
C VAL A 21 -2.77 -29.87 24.49
N SER A 22 -3.81 -29.08 24.31
CA SER A 22 -4.43 -28.76 23.02
C SER A 22 -4.41 -27.26 22.71
N SER A 23 -4.05 -26.92 21.46
CA SER A 23 -4.41 -25.71 20.70
C SER A 23 -3.98 -24.34 21.31
N ASP A 24 -3.91 -23.23 20.57
CA ASP A 24 -4.26 -22.89 19.17
C ASP A 24 -2.99 -22.33 18.47
N GLU A 25 -2.64 -22.67 17.22
CA GLU A 25 -3.17 -22.15 15.94
C GLU A 25 -3.11 -20.62 15.75
N GLU A 26 -2.02 -20.15 15.11
CA GLU A 26 -2.11 -19.11 14.08
C GLU A 26 -1.06 -19.42 12.99
N GLY A 27 -1.52 -19.78 11.78
CA GLY A 27 -0.71 -20.45 10.77
C GLY A 27 -0.40 -19.60 9.55
N ASP A 28 0.85 -19.15 9.43
CA ASP A 28 1.39 -18.61 8.17
C ASP A 28 1.64 -19.76 7.17
N GLN A 29 1.34 -19.55 5.88
CA GLN A 29 1.46 -20.60 4.85
C GLN A 29 2.08 -20.06 3.55
N ASP A 30 3.28 -20.55 3.25
CA ASP A 30 3.99 -20.34 1.98
C ASP A 30 3.20 -20.90 0.77
N GLU A 31 3.03 -20.10 -0.29
CA GLU A 31 2.71 -20.67 -1.62
C GLU A 31 3.97 -21.26 -2.27
N SER A 32 4.10 -22.58 -2.24
CA SER A 32 5.21 -23.32 -2.83
C SER A 32 5.24 -23.26 -4.36
N LEU A 33 6.36 -22.82 -4.93
CA LEU A 33 6.62 -22.78 -6.38
C LEU A 33 6.86 -24.18 -6.98
N ASP A 34 5.80 -24.86 -7.42
CA ASP A 34 5.88 -26.19 -8.02
C ASP A 34 6.29 -26.12 -9.51
N SER A 35 7.61 -26.07 -9.77
CA SER A 35 8.18 -26.16 -11.12
C SER A 35 8.33 -27.62 -11.57
N LYS A 36 7.63 -28.02 -12.64
CA LYS A 36 7.77 -29.36 -13.24
C LYS A 36 8.23 -29.31 -14.69
N THR A 37 9.54 -29.42 -14.86
CA THR A 37 10.19 -29.76 -16.14
C THR A 37 10.08 -31.26 -16.40
N SER A 38 9.47 -31.67 -17.53
CA SER A 38 9.53 -33.07 -17.99
C SER A 38 9.36 -33.20 -19.51
N LEU A 39 10.45 -33.55 -20.17
CA LEU A 39 10.61 -34.12 -21.52
C LEU A 39 11.84 -35.07 -21.43
N PRO A 40 12.13 -35.96 -22.41
CA PRO A 40 11.44 -36.23 -23.69
C PRO A 40 11.11 -37.73 -23.92
N SER A 41 10.46 -38.05 -25.05
CA SER A 41 10.92 -39.07 -26.02
C SER A 41 9.91 -39.28 -27.17
N ASP A 42 10.35 -39.15 -28.43
CA ASP A 42 10.03 -39.97 -29.63
C ASP A 42 8.57 -40.33 -30.01
N GLU A 43 8.20 -40.52 -31.28
CA GLU A 43 8.80 -40.22 -32.60
C GLU A 43 7.68 -40.35 -33.66
N SER A 44 7.66 -39.51 -34.71
CA SER A 44 7.26 -39.95 -36.07
C SER A 44 7.51 -38.86 -37.13
N VAL A 45 8.23 -39.23 -38.19
CA VAL A 45 8.65 -38.34 -39.28
C VAL A 45 7.55 -38.17 -40.34
N LYS A 46 7.46 -36.96 -40.92
CA LYS A 46 7.01 -36.79 -42.32
C LYS A 46 7.66 -35.56 -42.96
N ASP A 47 8.53 -35.81 -43.95
CA ASP A 47 9.12 -34.77 -44.79
C ASP A 47 8.07 -34.04 -45.63
N HIS A 48 8.31 -32.75 -45.87
CA HIS A 48 8.28 -32.16 -47.22
C HIS A 48 8.95 -30.78 -47.19
N SER A 49 10.17 -30.69 -47.70
CA SER A 49 10.74 -29.41 -48.17
C SER A 49 10.25 -29.14 -49.60
N PRO A 50 10.11 -27.87 -50.01
CA PRO A 50 11.19 -27.35 -50.86
C PRO A 50 11.69 -25.93 -50.51
N THR A 51 12.98 -25.76 -50.75
CA THR A 51 13.77 -24.52 -50.88
C THR A 51 13.01 -23.25 -51.32
N GLY A 52 13.21 -22.13 -50.60
CA GLY A 52 12.43 -20.89 -50.81
C GLY A 52 13.13 -19.55 -50.53
N ARG A 53 14.32 -19.30 -51.11
CA ARG A 53 14.89 -17.97 -51.46
C ARG A 53 15.06 -16.89 -50.37
N VAL A 54 16.33 -16.51 -50.13
CA VAL A 54 16.71 -15.27 -49.41
C VAL A 54 16.34 -14.02 -50.22
N VAL A 55 15.85 -12.97 -49.54
CA VAL A 55 15.87 -11.58 -50.04
C VAL A 55 16.21 -10.64 -48.87
N ALA A 56 17.31 -9.91 -48.96
CA ALA A 56 17.54 -8.73 -48.14
C ALA A 56 16.91 -7.52 -48.86
N GLY A 57 16.07 -6.77 -48.16
CA GLY A 57 15.34 -5.62 -48.72
C GLY A 57 15.69 -4.33 -47.99
N GLN A 58 16.65 -3.58 -48.54
CA GLN A 58 16.95 -2.21 -48.13
C GLN A 58 16.60 -1.27 -49.28
N LEU A 59 15.79 -0.25 -49.02
CA LEU A 59 15.54 0.86 -49.92
C LEU A 59 15.23 2.13 -49.10
N PHE A 60 15.47 3.28 -49.71
CA PHE A 60 15.62 4.58 -49.06
C PHE A 60 14.51 5.55 -49.50
N LEU A 61 14.22 6.52 -48.63
CA LEU A 61 13.64 7.85 -48.95
C LEU A 61 12.19 7.80 -49.51
N GLU A 62 11.41 8.89 -49.50
CA GLU A 62 11.76 10.29 -49.31
C GLU A 62 10.81 11.00 -48.32
N SER A 63 11.32 12.15 -47.87
CA SER A 63 10.77 13.21 -47.03
C SER A 63 9.37 13.75 -47.35
N GLU A 64 8.70 14.27 -46.32
CA GLU A 64 7.89 15.50 -46.44
C GLU A 64 7.98 16.30 -45.12
N GLU A 65 8.04 17.62 -45.22
CA GLU A 65 8.31 18.54 -44.10
C GLU A 65 7.03 19.18 -43.55
N SER A 66 7.02 19.56 -42.29
CA SER A 66 6.13 20.65 -41.80
C SER A 66 6.75 21.33 -40.58
N GLU A 67 7.05 22.62 -40.73
CA GLU A 67 7.64 23.46 -39.69
C GLU A 67 6.55 24.07 -38.80
N VAL A 68 6.79 24.12 -37.48
CA VAL A 68 6.28 25.21 -36.62
C VAL A 68 7.36 25.52 -35.57
N GLU A 69 7.89 26.74 -35.60
CA GLU A 69 8.94 27.23 -34.71
C GLU A 69 8.40 28.35 -33.80
N SER A 70 8.79 28.38 -32.52
CA SER A 70 8.86 29.58 -31.68
C SER A 70 9.72 29.29 -30.43
N PRO A 71 10.41 30.28 -29.83
CA PRO A 71 11.80 30.02 -29.43
C PRO A 71 12.04 29.82 -27.93
N ILE A 72 13.20 29.24 -27.64
CA ILE A 72 13.87 29.23 -26.34
C ILE A 72 14.75 30.50 -26.23
N GLN A 73 14.86 31.08 -25.04
CA GLN A 73 16.03 31.84 -24.64
C GLN A 73 16.53 31.33 -23.28
N GLU A 74 17.80 30.94 -23.24
CA GLU A 74 18.56 30.63 -22.03
C GLU A 74 19.53 31.80 -21.77
N GLU A 75 19.67 32.21 -20.52
CA GLU A 75 20.84 32.97 -20.06
C GLU A 75 21.30 32.39 -18.71
N GLU A 76 22.40 31.65 -18.73
CA GLU A 76 23.29 31.52 -17.57
C GLU A 76 24.39 32.59 -17.68
N ASP A 77 24.58 33.40 -16.65
CA ASP A 77 25.92 33.84 -16.24
C ASP A 77 25.96 34.04 -14.72
N SER A 78 27.11 34.42 -14.19
CA SER A 78 27.68 33.74 -13.03
C SER A 78 28.34 34.66 -11.99
N LEU A 79 28.70 34.09 -10.84
CA LEU A 79 29.68 34.58 -9.85
C LEU A 79 29.38 35.98 -9.23
N ARG A 80 29.35 36.18 -7.91
CA ARG A 80 30.37 35.83 -6.90
C ARG A 80 30.04 36.54 -5.57
N SER A 81 30.51 35.99 -4.45
CA SER A 81 30.43 36.59 -3.10
C SER A 81 31.52 37.63 -2.83
N GLN A 82 31.25 38.61 -1.93
CA GLN A 82 32.12 39.21 -0.89
C GLN A 82 31.29 40.24 -0.08
N GLU A 83 31.34 40.26 1.27
CA GLU A 83 32.01 41.26 2.15
C GLU A 83 31.50 42.71 2.01
N GLY A 84 31.34 43.56 3.04
CA GLY A 84 31.63 43.52 4.49
C GLY A 84 31.78 44.97 5.03
N GLU A 85 31.46 45.26 6.31
CA GLU A 85 31.53 46.61 6.96
C GLU A 85 30.69 47.75 6.30
N SER A 86 30.53 49.00 6.81
CA SER A 86 30.36 49.63 8.16
C SER A 86 29.99 51.14 7.94
N VAL A 87 29.68 52.07 8.87
CA VAL A 87 29.57 52.18 10.36
C VAL A 87 28.48 53.25 10.70
N ALA A 88 27.96 53.27 11.95
CA ALA A 88 27.31 54.41 12.67
C ALA A 88 25.94 54.97 12.12
N GLU A 89 24.89 55.22 12.92
CA GLU A 89 24.67 56.19 14.04
C GLU A 89 24.39 57.63 13.51
N GLU A 90 23.41 58.42 13.96
CA GLU A 90 22.84 58.55 15.32
C GLU A 90 21.32 58.38 15.49
N ILE A 91 20.99 58.12 16.76
CA ILE A 91 19.69 58.10 17.43
C ILE A 91 18.94 59.44 17.28
N ASN A 92 17.60 59.42 17.26
CA ASN A 92 16.84 60.47 17.95
C ASN A 92 15.61 59.89 18.70
N PHE A 93 15.14 60.59 19.72
CA PHE A 93 14.59 59.99 20.93
C PHE A 93 13.15 60.44 21.26
N LEU A 94 12.31 59.46 21.61
CA LEU A 94 10.98 59.54 22.22
C LEU A 94 10.05 60.73 21.87
N GLU A 95 8.90 60.40 21.29
CA GLU A 95 7.64 60.98 21.77
C GLU A 95 6.53 59.91 21.76
N SER A 96 5.77 59.79 22.85
CA SER A 96 4.77 58.73 23.05
C SER A 96 3.42 59.32 23.46
N PRO A 97 2.37 59.17 22.64
CA PRO A 97 0.99 59.46 23.05
C PRO A 97 0.47 58.40 24.04
N ASN A 98 -0.45 58.83 24.92
CA ASN A 98 -0.99 58.04 26.03
C ASN A 98 -1.99 56.95 25.57
N PRO A 99 -2.17 55.82 26.28
CA PRO A 99 -2.99 54.70 25.81
C PRO A 99 -4.45 54.80 26.27
N GLU A 100 -5.39 55.12 25.37
CA GLU A 100 -6.82 55.19 25.72
C GLU A 100 -7.78 54.75 24.58
N ASN A 101 -7.48 53.63 23.92
CA ASN A 101 -8.50 52.59 23.71
C ASN A 101 -7.82 51.23 23.41
N ARG A 102 -8.12 50.22 24.22
CA ARG A 102 -7.98 48.82 23.83
C ARG A 102 -9.34 48.19 24.02
N ASP A 103 -10.10 48.12 22.93
CA ASP A 103 -11.23 47.22 22.84
C ASP A 103 -10.68 45.80 22.97
N TYR A 104 -10.86 45.19 24.14
CA TYR A 104 -10.52 43.81 24.38
C TYR A 104 -11.56 42.95 23.68
N GLU A 105 -11.33 42.63 22.41
CA GLU A 105 -12.10 41.58 21.74
C GLU A 105 -11.97 40.28 22.53
N GLU A 106 -13.11 39.83 23.08
CA GLU A 106 -13.22 38.55 23.76
C GLU A 106 -12.77 37.44 22.79
N PRO A 107 -11.88 36.51 23.18
CA PRO A 107 -11.33 35.52 22.26
C PRO A 107 -12.45 34.77 21.57
N THR A 108 -12.59 34.97 20.25
CA THR A 108 -13.76 34.52 19.51
C THR A 108 -13.93 33.02 19.70
N LYS A 109 -14.95 32.64 20.48
CA LYS A 109 -15.15 31.28 20.96
C LYS A 109 -15.33 30.36 19.76
N VAL A 110 -14.23 29.73 19.34
CA VAL A 110 -14.20 28.77 18.23
C VAL A 110 -15.24 27.72 18.56
N ARG A 111 -16.37 27.77 17.83
CA ARG A 111 -17.48 26.87 18.07
C ARG A 111 -17.00 25.49 17.66
N LYS A 112 -16.63 24.65 18.64
CA LYS A 112 -16.43 23.20 18.44
C LYS A 112 -17.58 22.74 17.52
N PRO A 113 -17.31 22.08 16.38
CA PRO A 113 -18.39 21.65 15.49
C PRO A 113 -19.37 20.79 16.30
N ALA A 114 -20.67 21.04 16.12
CA ALA A 114 -21.70 20.31 16.85
C ALA A 114 -21.62 18.84 16.44
N LEU A 115 -21.23 17.98 17.37
CA LEU A 115 -21.13 16.54 17.13
C LEU A 115 -22.55 15.99 16.94
N THR A 116 -22.79 15.43 15.76
CA THR A 116 -24.03 14.72 15.40
C THR A 116 -23.82 13.24 15.58
N ALA A 117 -24.85 12.54 16.05
CA ALA A 117 -24.89 11.09 16.16
C ALA A 117 -25.00 10.44 14.76
N ILE A 118 -23.87 10.31 14.06
CA ILE A 118 -23.81 9.67 12.74
C ILE A 118 -23.91 8.16 12.93
N GLU A 119 -24.76 7.49 12.13
CA GLU A 119 -25.13 6.06 12.33
C GLU A 119 -25.72 5.81 13.74
N GLY A 120 -25.96 4.54 14.11
CA GLY A 120 -26.66 4.20 15.36
C GLY A 120 -28.19 4.37 15.27
N THR A 121 -28.83 4.54 16.43
CA THR A 121 -30.30 4.64 16.59
C THR A 121 -30.85 6.06 16.50
N ALA A 122 -29.99 7.08 16.69
CA ALA A 122 -30.40 8.49 16.74
C ALA A 122 -30.37 9.21 15.37
N HIS A 123 -29.95 8.54 14.30
CA HIS A 123 -30.10 8.97 12.90
C HIS A 123 -29.69 10.43 12.56
N GLY A 124 -28.61 10.93 13.17
CA GLY A 124 -28.09 12.29 12.93
C GLY A 124 -28.61 13.37 13.87
N GLU A 125 -29.38 13.03 14.92
CA GLU A 125 -29.65 13.95 16.03
C GLU A 125 -28.33 14.45 16.68
N PRO A 126 -28.29 15.67 17.25
CA PRO A 126 -27.09 16.17 17.93
C PRO A 126 -26.82 15.41 19.23
N CYS A 127 -25.55 15.21 19.56
CA CYS A 127 -25.13 14.68 20.86
C CYS A 127 -25.66 15.55 22.01
N HIS A 128 -26.18 14.92 23.06
CA HIS A 128 -26.60 15.59 24.29
C HIS A 128 -25.49 15.45 25.34
N PHE A 129 -25.08 16.57 25.94
CA PHE A 129 -24.06 16.59 27.00
C PHE A 129 -24.55 17.44 28.21
N PRO A 130 -24.42 16.96 29.45
CA PRO A 130 -24.03 15.59 29.81
C PRO A 130 -25.08 14.55 29.40
N PHE A 131 -24.67 13.28 29.30
CA PHE A 131 -25.57 12.13 29.25
C PHE A 131 -25.17 11.05 30.25
N LEU A 132 -26.15 10.28 30.73
CA LEU A 132 -26.02 9.23 31.71
C LEU A 132 -25.95 7.86 31.02
N PHE A 133 -24.87 7.11 31.24
CA PHE A 133 -24.68 5.75 30.74
C PHE A 133 -23.99 4.87 31.80
N LEU A 134 -24.57 3.70 32.10
CA LEU A 134 -24.12 2.80 33.17
C LEU A 134 -23.94 3.53 34.53
N ASP A 135 -24.93 4.35 34.88
CA ASP A 135 -25.00 5.14 36.12
C ASP A 135 -23.79 6.12 36.32
N LYS A 136 -23.12 6.49 35.22
CA LYS A 136 -22.03 7.49 35.12
C LYS A 136 -22.39 8.56 34.08
N GLU A 137 -22.07 9.82 34.37
CA GLU A 137 -22.31 10.95 33.45
C GLU A 137 -21.09 11.21 32.55
N TYR A 138 -21.35 11.72 31.33
CA TYR A 138 -20.36 12.00 30.30
C TYR A 138 -20.62 13.37 29.64
N ASP A 139 -19.68 14.31 29.79
CA ASP A 139 -19.67 15.63 29.14
C ASP A 139 -19.05 15.62 27.73
N GLU A 140 -18.37 14.54 27.35
CA GLU A 140 -17.74 14.33 26.05
C GLU A 140 -18.02 12.88 25.57
N CYS A 141 -17.74 12.58 24.30
CA CYS A 141 -18.02 11.26 23.73
C CYS A 141 -17.15 10.16 24.37
N THR A 142 -17.74 8.98 24.55
CA THR A 142 -17.10 7.85 25.24
C THR A 142 -16.90 6.64 24.33
N SER A 143 -15.91 5.80 24.63
CA SER A 143 -15.78 4.44 24.08
C SER A 143 -16.40 3.38 25.00
N ASP A 144 -16.85 3.78 26.20
CA ASP A 144 -17.32 2.83 27.23
C ASP A 144 -18.48 1.97 26.71
N GLY A 145 -18.43 0.68 27.02
CA GLY A 145 -19.40 -0.33 26.55
C GLY A 145 -19.16 -0.87 25.14
N ARG A 146 -18.07 -0.49 24.43
CA ARG A 146 -17.84 -0.89 23.04
C ARG A 146 -16.40 -1.39 22.78
N GLU A 147 -16.28 -2.59 22.21
CA GLU A 147 -14.99 -3.28 21.99
C GLU A 147 -14.17 -2.71 20.82
N ASP A 148 -14.81 -2.03 19.85
CA ASP A 148 -14.13 -1.43 18.68
C ASP A 148 -13.44 -0.08 18.99
N GLY A 149 -13.52 0.41 20.23
CA GLY A 149 -12.95 1.67 20.68
C GLY A 149 -13.56 2.94 20.05
N ARG A 150 -14.56 2.84 19.17
CA ARG A 150 -15.15 4.02 18.50
C ARG A 150 -16.00 4.83 19.48
N LEU A 151 -15.72 6.14 19.51
CA LEU A 151 -16.41 7.10 20.35
C LEU A 151 -17.87 7.28 19.94
N TRP A 152 -18.76 7.39 20.93
CA TRP A 152 -20.19 7.55 20.76
C TRP A 152 -20.78 8.54 21.78
N CYS A 153 -21.99 9.02 21.50
CA CYS A 153 -22.78 9.88 22.38
C CYS A 153 -24.24 9.44 22.39
N ALA A 154 -24.94 9.68 23.51
CA ALA A 154 -26.40 9.69 23.49
C ALA A 154 -26.94 11.00 22.92
N THR A 155 -28.17 11.01 22.42
CA THR A 155 -28.87 12.24 21.97
C THR A 155 -29.96 12.70 22.95
N THR A 156 -30.05 12.03 24.10
CA THR A 156 -30.87 12.40 25.26
C THR A 156 -30.04 12.26 26.54
N TYR A 157 -30.57 12.72 27.67
CA TYR A 157 -29.88 12.62 28.96
C TYR A 157 -29.83 11.18 29.51
N ASP A 158 -30.93 10.42 29.46
CA ASP A 158 -30.97 9.04 29.98
C ASP A 158 -30.94 8.02 28.83
N TYR A 159 -29.72 7.59 28.48
CA TYR A 159 -29.51 6.57 27.45
C TYR A 159 -30.28 5.26 27.76
N LYS A 160 -30.46 4.91 29.03
CA LYS A 160 -31.08 3.66 29.48
C LYS A 160 -32.60 3.68 29.33
N ALA A 161 -33.20 4.87 29.20
CA ALA A 161 -34.63 5.05 28.92
C ALA A 161 -34.92 5.15 27.42
N ASP A 162 -34.08 5.87 26.66
CA ASP A 162 -34.35 6.18 25.24
C ASP A 162 -33.62 5.27 24.23
N GLU A 163 -32.53 4.60 24.63
CA GLU A 163 -31.62 3.80 23.78
C GLU A 163 -31.11 4.54 22.51
N LYS A 164 -31.13 5.88 22.55
CA LYS A 164 -30.77 6.80 21.46
C LYS A 164 -29.29 7.16 21.47
N TRP A 165 -28.55 6.76 20.44
CA TRP A 165 -27.14 7.08 20.27
C TRP A 165 -26.69 7.10 18.81
N GLY A 166 -25.48 7.61 18.59
CA GLY A 166 -24.70 7.41 17.37
C GLY A 166 -23.22 7.73 17.61
N PHE A 167 -22.43 7.66 16.54
CA PHE A 167 -20.98 7.80 16.61
C PHE A 167 -20.55 9.27 16.59
N CYS A 168 -19.51 9.58 17.36
CA CYS A 168 -18.86 10.90 17.38
C CYS A 168 -17.71 10.94 16.38
N GLU A 169 -18.06 11.16 15.12
CA GLU A 169 -17.12 11.39 14.03
C GLU A 169 -17.71 12.45 13.08
N THR A 170 -16.88 13.03 12.22
CA THR A 170 -17.37 13.91 11.15
C THR A 170 -17.96 13.09 10.00
N GLU A 171 -18.83 13.70 9.20
CA GLU A 171 -19.39 13.02 8.01
C GLU A 171 -18.30 12.66 6.98
N GLU A 172 -17.16 13.37 6.98
CA GLU A 172 -15.98 13.01 6.17
C GLU A 172 -15.33 11.71 6.67
N GLU A 173 -15.10 11.58 7.97
CA GLU A 173 -14.56 10.36 8.60
C GLU A 173 -15.51 9.18 8.40
N ALA A 174 -16.82 9.40 8.57
CA ALA A 174 -17.85 8.40 8.32
C ALA A 174 -17.88 7.95 6.86
N ALA A 175 -17.84 8.89 5.91
CA ALA A 175 -17.78 8.58 4.47
C ALA A 175 -16.51 7.79 4.11
N LYS A 176 -15.35 8.21 4.61
CA LYS A 176 -14.06 7.51 4.43
C LYS A 176 -14.10 6.09 4.99
N ARG A 177 -14.70 5.90 6.16
CA ARG A 177 -14.91 4.58 6.80
C ARG A 177 -15.82 3.67 5.97
N ARG A 178 -16.95 4.19 5.47
CA ARG A 178 -17.85 3.45 4.56
C ARG A 178 -17.13 3.04 3.26
N GLN A 179 -16.33 3.95 2.69
CA GLN A 179 -15.51 3.66 1.49
C GLN A 179 -14.49 2.54 1.76
N MET A 180 -13.81 2.53 2.92
CA MET A 180 -12.89 1.45 3.29
C MET A 180 -13.61 0.10 3.45
N GLN A 181 -14.82 0.09 4.02
CA GLN A 181 -15.66 -1.12 4.14
C GLN A 181 -16.13 -1.65 2.77
N GLU A 182 -16.55 -0.77 1.85
CA GLU A 182 -16.87 -1.14 0.47
C GLU A 182 -15.65 -1.75 -0.24
N ALA A 183 -14.46 -1.17 -0.03
CA ALA A 183 -13.23 -1.62 -0.65
C ALA A 183 -12.80 -3.03 -0.18
N GLU A 184 -12.87 -3.31 1.13
CA GLU A 184 -12.61 -4.65 1.68
C GLU A 184 -13.68 -5.65 1.18
N MET A 185 -14.97 -5.27 1.09
CA MET A 185 -16.01 -6.13 0.48
C MET A 185 -15.68 -6.50 -0.98
N MET A 186 -15.24 -5.54 -1.79
CA MET A 186 -14.82 -5.80 -3.18
C MET A 186 -13.54 -6.63 -3.26
N TYR A 187 -12.59 -6.42 -2.34
CA TYR A 187 -11.39 -7.25 -2.23
C TYR A 187 -11.74 -8.71 -1.91
N GLN A 188 -12.56 -8.96 -0.88
CA GLN A 188 -13.00 -10.31 -0.51
C GLN A 188 -13.79 -10.99 -1.63
N THR A 189 -14.64 -10.24 -2.35
CA THR A 189 -15.35 -10.73 -3.53
C THR A 189 -14.38 -11.17 -4.63
N GLY A 190 -13.36 -10.36 -4.93
CA GLY A 190 -12.29 -10.71 -5.88
C GLY A 190 -11.50 -11.95 -5.44
N MET A 191 -11.05 -11.99 -4.18
CA MET A 191 -10.30 -13.12 -3.63
C MET A 191 -11.10 -14.43 -3.65
N LYS A 192 -12.40 -14.39 -3.34
CA LYS A 192 -13.30 -15.55 -3.43
C LYS A 192 -13.38 -16.12 -4.86
N ILE A 193 -13.37 -15.28 -5.88
CA ILE A 193 -13.37 -15.71 -7.29
C ILE A 193 -11.99 -16.27 -7.70
N LEU A 194 -10.88 -15.65 -7.25
CA LEU A 194 -9.52 -16.14 -7.52
C LEU A 194 -9.28 -17.54 -6.94
N ASN A 195 -9.69 -17.75 -5.68
CA ASN A 195 -9.53 -19.03 -4.98
C ASN A 195 -10.54 -20.08 -5.49
N GLY A 196 -11.74 -19.66 -5.89
CA GLY A 196 -12.81 -20.55 -6.34
C GLY A 196 -12.75 -21.00 -7.81
N SER A 197 -11.89 -20.42 -8.66
CA SER A 197 -11.79 -20.84 -10.07
C SER A 197 -10.42 -20.64 -10.72
N ASN A 198 -9.96 -21.68 -11.41
CA ASN A 198 -8.78 -21.64 -12.27
C ASN A 198 -9.05 -21.20 -13.73
N LYS A 199 -10.29 -20.84 -14.09
CA LYS A 199 -10.59 -20.34 -15.45
C LYS A 199 -10.08 -18.89 -15.61
N LYS A 200 -9.16 -18.66 -16.55
CA LYS A 200 -8.56 -17.33 -16.81
C LYS A 200 -9.58 -16.21 -17.07
N SER A 201 -10.76 -16.52 -17.61
CA SER A 201 -11.88 -15.57 -17.75
C SER A 201 -12.42 -15.09 -16.38
N GLN A 202 -12.64 -16.01 -15.44
CA GLN A 202 -13.15 -15.66 -14.10
C GLN A 202 -12.07 -14.98 -13.26
N LYS A 203 -10.78 -15.36 -13.41
CA LYS A 203 -9.69 -14.60 -12.79
C LYS A 203 -9.60 -13.16 -13.34
N ARG A 204 -9.81 -12.92 -14.64
CA ARG A 204 -9.95 -11.56 -15.20
C ARG A 204 -11.10 -10.77 -14.58
N GLU A 205 -12.24 -11.41 -14.34
CA GLU A 205 -13.39 -10.79 -13.66
C GLU A 205 -13.03 -10.41 -12.22
N ALA A 206 -12.38 -11.31 -11.47
CA ALA A 206 -11.90 -11.05 -10.11
C ALA A 206 -10.98 -9.81 -10.03
N TYR A 207 -10.07 -9.66 -11.00
CA TYR A 207 -9.20 -8.49 -11.07
C TYR A 207 -9.94 -7.18 -11.35
N ARG A 208 -11.17 -7.18 -11.93
CA ARG A 208 -12.00 -5.97 -12.02
C ARG A 208 -12.54 -5.53 -10.66
N TYR A 209 -12.85 -6.47 -9.76
CA TYR A 209 -13.22 -6.13 -8.37
C TYR A 209 -12.00 -5.63 -7.59
N LEU A 210 -10.83 -6.27 -7.74
CA LEU A 210 -9.58 -5.81 -7.13
C LEU A 210 -9.16 -4.41 -7.62
N GLN A 211 -9.35 -4.09 -8.91
CA GLN A 211 -9.09 -2.75 -9.45
C GLN A 211 -10.00 -1.67 -8.82
N LYS A 212 -11.28 -1.97 -8.56
CA LYS A 212 -12.17 -1.05 -7.84
C LYS A 212 -11.68 -0.82 -6.40
N ALA A 213 -11.38 -1.89 -5.66
CA ALA A 213 -10.86 -1.80 -4.30
C ALA A 213 -9.53 -1.02 -4.22
N ALA A 214 -8.62 -1.25 -5.18
CA ALA A 214 -7.37 -0.49 -5.29
C ALA A 214 -7.60 1.02 -5.56
N GLY A 215 -8.64 1.35 -6.34
CA GLY A 215 -9.10 2.74 -6.55
C GLY A 215 -9.69 3.40 -5.30
N MET A 216 -10.08 2.62 -4.29
CA MET A 216 -10.51 3.08 -2.96
C MET A 216 -9.37 3.02 -1.92
N ASN A 217 -8.11 3.01 -2.37
CA ASN A 217 -6.90 2.95 -1.53
C ASN A 217 -6.76 1.66 -0.68
N HIS A 218 -7.39 0.55 -1.07
CA HIS A 218 -7.25 -0.70 -0.32
C HIS A 218 -5.89 -1.37 -0.58
N THR A 219 -4.92 -1.18 0.32
CA THR A 219 -3.51 -1.62 0.22
C THR A 219 -3.36 -3.07 -0.28
N LYS A 220 -4.08 -4.04 0.31
CA LYS A 220 -4.02 -5.47 -0.11
C LYS A 220 -4.47 -5.70 -1.57
N ALA A 221 -5.42 -4.88 -2.05
CA ALA A 221 -5.90 -4.94 -3.43
C ALA A 221 -4.91 -4.24 -4.38
N LEU A 222 -4.38 -3.08 -3.95
CA LEU A 222 -3.37 -2.32 -4.66
C LEU A 222 -2.12 -3.18 -4.91
N GLU A 223 -1.64 -3.93 -3.92
CA GLU A 223 -0.55 -4.92 -4.07
C GLU A 223 -0.84 -5.95 -5.17
N ARG A 224 -1.98 -6.66 -5.08
CA ARG A 224 -2.37 -7.69 -6.07
C ARG A 224 -2.49 -7.11 -7.48
N VAL A 225 -3.09 -5.93 -7.63
CA VAL A 225 -3.23 -5.25 -8.93
C VAL A 225 -1.88 -4.79 -9.49
N SER A 226 -1.00 -4.25 -8.64
CA SER A 226 0.34 -3.78 -9.05
C SER A 226 1.19 -4.90 -9.64
N TYR A 227 1.26 -6.05 -8.97
CA TYR A 227 1.98 -7.22 -9.50
C TYR A 227 1.32 -7.79 -10.77
N ALA A 228 -0.02 -7.78 -10.88
CA ALA A 228 -0.71 -8.20 -12.09
C ALA A 228 -0.46 -7.26 -13.29
N LEU A 229 -0.30 -5.95 -13.05
CA LEU A 229 0.11 -4.97 -14.07
C LEU A 229 1.61 -5.08 -14.41
N LEU A 230 2.46 -5.47 -13.46
CA LEU A 230 3.90 -5.70 -13.71
C LEU A 230 4.15 -6.93 -14.58
N PHE A 231 3.46 -8.05 -14.32
CA PHE A 231 3.71 -9.33 -14.99
C PHE A 231 2.74 -9.68 -16.13
N GLY A 232 1.57 -9.02 -16.23
CA GLY A 232 0.69 -9.12 -17.40
C GLY A 232 -0.15 -10.40 -17.53
N ASP A 233 -0.32 -11.20 -16.46
CA ASP A 233 -1.06 -12.48 -16.54
C ASP A 233 -2.57 -12.25 -16.75
N TYR A 234 -3.23 -11.57 -15.81
CA TYR A 234 -4.68 -11.34 -15.84
C TYR A 234 -5.06 -9.96 -16.39
N LEU A 235 -4.24 -8.95 -16.11
CA LEU A 235 -4.36 -7.59 -16.65
C LEU A 235 -3.36 -7.40 -17.79
N SER A 236 -3.60 -6.43 -18.67
CA SER A 236 -2.59 -5.99 -19.65
C SER A 236 -1.37 -5.42 -18.93
N GLN A 237 -0.17 -5.83 -19.33
CA GLN A 237 1.06 -5.33 -18.71
C GLN A 237 1.17 -3.80 -18.85
N ASN A 238 1.42 -3.10 -17.74
CA ASN A 238 1.71 -1.67 -17.73
C ASN A 238 2.67 -1.35 -16.57
N ILE A 239 3.96 -1.31 -16.89
CA ILE A 239 5.04 -1.12 -15.92
C ILE A 239 4.97 0.27 -15.26
N GLN A 240 4.55 1.31 -16.00
CA GLN A 240 4.45 2.67 -15.44
C GLN A 240 3.27 2.82 -14.46
N ALA A 241 2.13 2.20 -14.77
CA ALA A 241 1.01 2.13 -13.82
C ALA A 241 1.38 1.31 -12.59
N ALA A 242 2.06 0.16 -12.76
CA ALA A 242 2.55 -0.65 -11.65
C ALA A 242 3.55 0.13 -10.78
N LYS A 243 4.50 0.86 -11.39
CA LYS A 243 5.47 1.73 -10.70
C LYS A 243 4.76 2.74 -9.79
N GLY A 244 3.81 3.51 -10.32
CA GLY A 244 3.09 4.51 -9.53
C GLY A 244 2.28 3.91 -8.35
N MET A 245 1.73 2.71 -8.54
CA MET A 245 1.07 1.99 -7.44
C MET A 245 2.07 1.46 -6.40
N PHE A 246 3.26 1.01 -6.81
CA PHE A 246 4.33 0.60 -5.90
C PHE A 246 4.98 1.78 -5.16
N GLU A 247 5.06 2.97 -5.78
CA GLU A 247 5.49 4.21 -5.11
C GLU A 247 4.49 4.60 -4.01
N LYS A 248 3.18 4.59 -4.29
CA LYS A 248 2.15 4.76 -3.26
C LYS A 248 2.21 3.71 -2.14
N LEU A 249 2.40 2.43 -2.49
CA LEU A 249 2.61 1.37 -1.49
C LEU A 249 3.88 1.59 -0.65
N THR A 250 4.90 2.24 -1.20
CA THR A 250 6.15 2.60 -0.52
C THR A 250 5.95 3.79 0.43
N GLU A 251 5.12 4.76 0.05
CA GLU A 251 4.64 5.87 0.89
C GLU A 251 3.76 5.38 2.05
N GLU A 252 2.87 4.41 1.79
CA GLU A 252 2.10 3.67 2.81
C GLU A 252 2.98 2.73 3.68
N GLY A 253 4.28 2.62 3.39
CA GLY A 253 5.23 1.81 4.16
C GLY A 253 5.17 0.29 3.90
N SER A 254 4.42 -0.18 2.90
CA SER A 254 4.30 -1.61 2.58
C SER A 254 5.67 -2.23 2.24
N PRO A 255 6.13 -3.26 2.97
CA PRO A 255 7.37 -3.96 2.69
C PRO A 255 7.40 -4.60 1.30
N LYS A 256 6.22 -4.95 0.74
CA LYS A 256 6.10 -5.48 -0.63
C LYS A 256 6.26 -4.38 -1.68
N GLY A 257 5.73 -3.17 -1.42
CA GLY A 257 5.95 -1.98 -2.25
C GLY A 257 7.44 -1.65 -2.35
N GLN A 258 8.12 -1.60 -1.20
CA GLN A 258 9.57 -1.45 -1.10
C GLN A 258 10.31 -2.52 -1.95
N THR A 259 10.03 -3.81 -1.73
CA THR A 259 10.63 -4.91 -2.51
C THR A 259 10.36 -4.81 -4.02
N ALA A 260 9.17 -4.37 -4.42
CA ALA A 260 8.80 -4.22 -5.82
C ALA A 260 9.56 -3.07 -6.50
N LEU A 261 9.71 -1.91 -5.84
CA LEU A 261 10.59 -0.85 -6.35
C LEU A 261 12.05 -1.30 -6.40
N GLY A 262 12.50 -2.07 -5.41
CA GLY A 262 13.81 -2.73 -5.44
C GLY A 262 14.01 -3.57 -6.70
N PHE A 263 13.00 -4.34 -7.08
CA PHE A 263 12.99 -5.13 -8.33
C PHE A 263 12.98 -4.25 -9.59
N LEU A 264 12.18 -3.18 -9.65
CA LEU A 264 12.19 -2.26 -10.80
C LEU A 264 13.56 -1.59 -11.00
N TYR A 265 14.17 -1.07 -9.93
CA TYR A 265 15.50 -0.46 -10.00
C TYR A 265 16.62 -1.48 -10.27
N ALA A 266 16.50 -2.73 -9.80
CA ALA A 266 17.47 -3.79 -10.10
C ALA A 266 17.41 -4.23 -11.57
N SER A 267 16.21 -4.31 -12.14
CA SER A 267 15.96 -4.80 -13.50
C SER A 267 15.99 -3.71 -14.58
N GLY A 268 15.83 -2.44 -14.21
CA GLY A 268 15.65 -1.34 -15.16
C GLY A 268 14.26 -1.28 -15.80
N LEU A 269 13.27 -1.98 -15.24
CA LEU A 269 11.91 -2.02 -15.78
C LEU A 269 11.16 -0.71 -15.50
N GLY A 270 11.00 0.12 -16.53
CA GLY A 270 10.27 1.39 -16.46
C GLY A 270 10.99 2.51 -15.70
N VAL A 271 12.22 2.26 -15.21
CA VAL A 271 13.07 3.20 -14.49
C VAL A 271 14.53 3.04 -14.92
N ASN A 272 15.33 4.09 -14.80
CA ASN A 272 16.78 3.98 -14.97
C ASN A 272 17.33 3.00 -13.91
N SER A 273 18.00 1.93 -14.35
CA SER A 273 18.54 0.90 -13.45
C SER A 273 19.54 1.52 -12.47
N SER A 274 19.45 1.12 -11.20
CA SER A 274 20.35 1.59 -10.15
C SER A 274 20.44 0.53 -9.06
N GLN A 275 21.56 -0.20 -9.03
CA GLN A 275 21.82 -1.22 -8.01
C GLN A 275 21.87 -0.62 -6.60
N ALA A 276 22.33 0.63 -6.45
CA ALA A 276 22.34 1.35 -5.19
C ALA A 276 20.92 1.64 -4.67
N LYS A 277 20.03 2.19 -5.51
CA LYS A 277 18.61 2.37 -5.14
C LYS A 277 17.94 1.03 -4.83
N ALA A 278 18.17 0.03 -5.68
CA ALA A 278 17.61 -1.31 -5.49
C ALA A 278 18.01 -1.92 -4.14
N LEU A 279 19.29 -1.81 -3.75
CA LEU A 279 19.79 -2.27 -2.46
C LEU A 279 19.07 -1.60 -1.29
N VAL A 280 18.90 -0.27 -1.34
CA VAL A 280 18.17 0.50 -0.30
C VAL A 280 16.73 0.02 -0.19
N TYR A 281 16.01 -0.10 -1.30
CA TYR A 281 14.63 -0.60 -1.32
C TYR A 281 14.52 -2.04 -0.79
N TYR A 282 15.45 -2.93 -1.14
CA TYR A 282 15.49 -4.28 -0.57
C TYR A 282 15.85 -4.28 0.93
N THR A 283 16.70 -3.38 1.43
CA THR A 283 16.94 -3.28 2.88
C THR A 283 15.70 -2.86 3.66
N PHE A 284 14.90 -1.91 3.15
CA PHE A 284 13.62 -1.57 3.78
C PHE A 284 12.58 -2.69 3.66
N GLY A 285 12.48 -3.36 2.50
CA GLY A 285 11.62 -4.53 2.33
C GLY A 285 11.96 -5.64 3.32
N ALA A 286 13.25 -5.96 3.49
CA ALA A 286 13.71 -6.99 4.43
C ALA A 286 13.48 -6.58 5.90
N LEU A 287 13.79 -5.34 6.28
CA LEU A 287 13.48 -4.82 7.63
C LEU A 287 11.98 -4.86 7.95
N GLY A 288 11.13 -4.72 6.93
CA GLY A 288 9.68 -4.95 7.02
C GLY A 288 9.24 -6.42 6.92
N GLY A 289 10.15 -7.39 7.10
CA GLY A 289 9.84 -8.82 7.11
C GLY A 289 9.62 -9.46 5.73
N ASN A 290 9.90 -8.77 4.61
CA ASN A 290 9.69 -9.35 3.29
C ASN A 290 10.75 -10.43 2.97
N LEU A 291 10.32 -11.69 2.93
CA LEU A 291 11.19 -12.85 2.70
C LEU A 291 11.94 -12.79 1.36
N ILE A 292 11.31 -12.29 0.29
CA ILE A 292 11.95 -12.15 -1.03
C ILE A 292 13.10 -11.13 -0.97
N ALA A 293 12.91 -9.99 -0.29
CA ALA A 293 13.98 -9.02 -0.08
C ALA A 293 15.12 -9.62 0.76
N HIS A 294 14.81 -10.34 1.84
CA HIS A 294 15.83 -11.08 2.61
C HIS A 294 16.62 -12.06 1.74
N MET A 295 15.96 -12.88 0.92
CA MET A 295 16.61 -13.81 0.00
C MET A 295 17.50 -13.09 -1.01
N VAL A 296 17.03 -11.99 -1.60
CA VAL A 296 17.83 -11.18 -2.53
C VAL A 296 19.08 -10.63 -1.85
N LEU A 297 18.97 -10.03 -0.66
CA LEU A 297 20.13 -9.51 0.08
C LEU A 297 21.13 -10.62 0.42
N VAL A 298 20.67 -11.76 0.95
CA VAL A 298 21.53 -12.89 1.30
C VAL A 298 22.21 -13.49 0.06
N SER A 299 21.54 -13.52 -1.09
CA SER A 299 22.12 -14.00 -2.36
C SER A 299 23.22 -13.10 -2.93
N ARG A 300 23.34 -11.85 -2.45
CA ARG A 300 24.37 -10.87 -2.86
C ARG A 300 25.60 -10.87 -1.94
N LEU A 301 25.61 -11.69 -0.90
CA LEU A 301 26.67 -11.77 0.13
C LEU A 301 27.42 -13.12 0.10
N LYS A 302 27.36 -13.84 -1.03
CA LYS A 302 28.03 -15.12 -1.31
C LYS A 302 28.71 -15.07 -2.66
#